data_AF-A0A357LJ17-F1
#
_entry.id   AF-A0A357LJ17-F1
#
_cell.length_a   1.000
_cell.length_b   1.000
_cell.length_c   1.000
_cell.angle_alpha   90.00
_cell.angle_beta   90.00
_cell.angle_gamma   90.00
#
_symmetry.space_group_name_H-M   'P 1'
#
loop_
_entity.id
_entity.type
_entity.pdbx_description
1 polymer ?
#
loop_
_entity_poly.entity_id
_entity_poly.type
_entity_poly.pdbx_seq_one_letter_code
_entity_poly.pdbx_strand_id
1 'polypeptide(L)'
;MSLTHAFFAERRVAKLPEIDGIEPLRIETIGVIGGGAMGVGIAVSALLNGLDVTLLARDPQTVKVAFGRISRILGQAVKWDKLLSGARVCIFSHKFCTATDCATFARVDLVIEAIFESMEVKMDVLKKLDAVRRPGAILETDTSYLDFNMIAVITTRPRNEVWLHFFPQPM
;
A
#
# COMPACT_ATOMS: atom_id res chain seq x y z
N MET A 1 16.72 -0.12 -31.69
CA MET A 1 15.74 0.98 -31.57
C MET A 1 14.78 0.83 -30.38
N SER A 2 14.45 -0.38 -29.92
CA SER A 2 13.52 -0.60 -28.79
C SER A 2 14.04 -0.11 -27.42
N LEU A 3 15.31 -0.32 -27.08
CA LEU A 3 15.88 0.11 -25.79
C LEU A 3 15.96 1.63 -25.65
N THR A 4 16.32 2.34 -26.72
CA THR A 4 16.31 3.81 -26.76
C THR A 4 14.90 4.36 -26.60
N HIS A 5 13.91 3.72 -27.23
CA HIS A 5 12.50 4.09 -27.08
C HIS A 5 12.02 3.89 -25.63
N ALA A 6 12.33 2.74 -25.02
CA ALA A 6 11.99 2.47 -23.62
C ALA A 6 12.60 3.51 -22.66
N PHE A 7 13.87 3.85 -22.86
CA PHE A 7 14.56 4.86 -22.06
C PHE A 7 13.90 6.24 -22.12
N PHE A 8 13.49 6.69 -23.33
CA PHE A 8 12.82 7.98 -23.47
C PHE A 8 11.36 7.93 -22.99
N ALA A 9 10.67 6.80 -23.12
CA ALA A 9 9.32 6.61 -22.61
C ALA A 9 9.28 6.71 -21.07
N GLU A 10 10.20 6.03 -20.37
CA GLU A 10 10.32 6.07 -18.90
C GLU A 10 10.50 7.51 -18.37
N ARG A 11 11.38 8.29 -19.02
CA ARG A 11 11.63 9.69 -18.61
C ARG A 11 10.46 10.63 -18.90
N ARG A 12 9.65 10.35 -19.91
CA ARG A 12 8.45 11.15 -20.23
C ARG A 12 7.35 10.94 -19.21
N VAL A 13 7.12 9.70 -18.78
CA VAL A 13 6.11 9.40 -17.73
C VAL A 13 6.48 10.03 -16.39
N ALA A 14 7.77 10.20 -16.10
CA ALA A 14 8.24 10.90 -14.91
C ALA A 14 8.06 12.43 -14.95
N LYS A 15 7.72 13.02 -16.10
CA LYS A 15 7.55 14.47 -16.29
C LYS A 15 6.24 14.75 -17.01
N LEU A 16 5.16 14.79 -16.23
CA LEU A 16 3.83 15.14 -16.71
C LEU A 16 3.64 16.67 -16.62
N PRO A 17 3.47 17.38 -17.75
CA PRO A 17 3.25 18.83 -17.75
C PRO A 17 2.02 19.27 -16.94
N GLU A 18 1.03 18.39 -16.82
CA GLU A 18 -0.25 18.64 -16.15
C GLU A 18 -0.10 18.79 -14.63
N ILE A 19 1.01 18.31 -14.06
CA ILE A 19 1.31 18.38 -12.62
C ILE A 19 2.56 19.22 -12.33
N ASP A 20 3.07 19.96 -13.32
CA ASP A 20 4.23 20.82 -13.14
C ASP A 20 3.94 21.93 -12.11
N GLY A 21 4.82 22.08 -11.13
CA GLY A 21 4.63 23.00 -9.99
C GLY A 21 3.64 22.55 -8.91
N ILE A 22 3.08 21.33 -8.99
CA ILE A 22 2.26 20.76 -7.91
C ILE A 22 3.17 20.09 -6.87
N GLU A 23 3.11 20.58 -5.63
CA GLU A 23 3.80 19.95 -4.49
C GLU A 23 3.11 18.63 -4.11
N PRO A 24 3.82 17.49 -4.09
CA PRO A 24 3.25 16.21 -3.69
C PRO A 24 2.82 16.21 -2.22
N LEU A 25 1.74 15.50 -1.92
CA LEU A 25 1.37 15.24 -0.53
C LEU A 25 2.47 14.40 0.15
N ARG A 26 2.91 14.83 1.33
CA ARG A 26 3.85 14.06 2.13
C ARG A 26 3.14 12.85 2.74
N ILE A 27 3.60 11.66 2.39
CA ILE A 27 3.13 10.37 2.92
C ILE A 27 4.24 9.79 3.81
N GLU A 28 3.94 9.58 5.09
CA GLU A 28 4.87 8.93 6.03
C GLU A 28 4.32 7.60 6.53
N THR A 29 3.00 7.51 6.64
CA THR A 29 2.29 6.36 7.20
C THR A 29 1.38 5.72 6.15
N ILE A 30 1.50 4.41 5.99
CA ILE A 30 0.71 3.59 5.07
C ILE A 30 -0.07 2.52 5.82
N GLY A 31 -1.35 2.40 5.51
CA GLY A 31 -2.22 1.30 5.94
C GLY A 31 -2.40 0.34 4.78
N VAL A 32 -2.14 -0.95 4.98
CA VAL A 32 -2.36 -1.98 3.97
C VAL A 32 -3.44 -2.93 4.46
N ILE A 33 -4.47 -3.16 3.65
CA ILE A 33 -5.58 -4.05 4.02
C ILE A 33 -5.49 -5.32 3.18
N GLY A 34 -5.37 -6.45 3.86
CA GLY A 34 -5.21 -7.75 3.24
C GLY A 34 -3.85 -8.37 3.56
N GLY A 35 -3.87 -9.51 4.25
CA GLY A 35 -2.67 -10.31 4.55
C GLY A 35 -2.26 -11.28 3.43
N GLY A 36 -2.82 -11.11 2.23
CA GLY A 36 -2.52 -11.93 1.05
C GLY A 36 -1.14 -11.65 0.46
N ALA A 37 -0.79 -12.32 -0.63
CA ALA A 37 0.51 -12.14 -1.30
C ALA A 37 0.74 -10.67 -1.74
N MET A 38 -0.30 -10.05 -2.25
CA MET A 38 -0.32 -8.66 -2.75
C MET A 38 -0.10 -7.66 -1.62
N GLY A 39 -0.92 -7.68 -0.57
CA GLY A 39 -0.74 -6.82 0.61
C GLY A 39 0.60 -7.04 1.31
N VAL A 40 1.12 -8.28 1.35
CA VAL A 40 2.50 -8.55 1.82
C VAL A 40 3.54 -7.85 0.94
N GLY A 41 3.42 -7.91 -0.38
CA GLY A 41 4.35 -7.26 -1.31
C GLY A 41 4.32 -5.73 -1.20
N ILE A 42 3.12 -5.15 -1.11
CA ILE A 42 2.92 -3.70 -0.91
C ILE A 42 3.55 -3.26 0.42
N ALA A 43 3.28 -3.98 1.51
CA ALA A 43 3.86 -3.69 2.83
C ALA A 43 5.39 -3.77 2.83
N VAL A 44 5.98 -4.79 2.19
CA VAL A 44 7.43 -4.92 2.07
C VAL A 44 8.02 -3.74 1.27
N SER A 45 7.41 -3.39 0.14
CA SER A 45 7.88 -2.28 -0.70
C SER A 45 7.87 -0.95 0.07
N ALA A 46 6.77 -0.66 0.78
CA ALA A 46 6.65 0.54 1.60
C ALA A 46 7.68 0.57 2.75
N LEU A 47 7.85 -0.56 3.45
CA LEU A 47 8.85 -0.68 4.51
C LEU A 47 10.26 -0.44 3.98
N LEU A 48 10.66 -1.06 2.86
CA LEU A 48 11.99 -0.87 2.27
C LEU A 48 12.29 0.58 1.87
N ASN A 49 11.25 1.38 1.60
CA ASN A 49 11.35 2.82 1.35
C ASN A 49 11.28 3.68 2.62
N GLY A 50 11.28 3.05 3.80
CA GLY A 50 11.37 3.73 5.10
C GLY A 50 10.06 4.30 5.62
N LEU A 51 8.91 3.88 5.06
CA LEU A 51 7.58 4.32 5.51
C LEU A 51 7.11 3.50 6.72
N ASP A 52 6.23 4.09 7.52
CA ASP A 52 5.59 3.43 8.65
C ASP A 52 4.37 2.67 8.15
N VAL A 53 4.34 1.36 8.32
CA VAL A 53 3.33 0.48 7.71
C VAL A 53 2.50 -0.22 8.78
N THR A 54 1.18 -0.12 8.64
CA THR A 54 0.22 -0.91 9.42
C THR A 54 -0.54 -1.86 8.51
N LEU A 55 -0.38 -3.17 8.71
CA LEU A 55 -1.12 -4.19 7.96
C LEU A 55 -2.35 -4.65 8.74
N LEU A 56 -3.53 -4.49 8.14
CA LEU A 56 -4.79 -5.00 8.66
C LEU A 56 -5.15 -6.31 7.97
N ALA A 57 -5.52 -7.32 8.75
CA ALA A 57 -6.15 -8.53 8.23
C ALA A 57 -7.35 -8.94 9.08
N ARG A 58 -8.23 -9.74 8.49
CA ARG A 58 -9.54 -10.11 9.06
C ARG A 58 -9.46 -10.85 10.41
N ASP A 59 -8.36 -11.59 10.64
CA ASP A 59 -8.22 -12.46 11.80
C ASP A 59 -6.75 -12.57 12.26
N PRO A 60 -6.51 -12.91 13.54
CA PRO A 60 -5.16 -13.01 14.10
C PRO A 60 -4.25 -14.05 13.42
N GLN A 61 -4.81 -15.13 12.86
CA GLN A 61 -4.00 -16.14 12.18
C GLN A 61 -3.47 -15.58 10.86
N THR A 62 -4.32 -14.91 10.09
CA THR A 62 -3.93 -14.23 8.84
C THR A 62 -2.88 -13.15 9.12
N VAL A 63 -3.04 -12.37 10.20
CA VAL A 63 -2.03 -11.40 10.65
C VAL A 63 -0.68 -12.09 10.92
N LYS A 64 -0.69 -13.18 11.68
CA LYS A 64 0.54 -13.92 12.04
C LYS A 64 1.25 -14.47 10.80
N VAL A 65 0.49 -15.02 9.85
CA VAL A 65 1.04 -15.53 8.58
C VAL A 65 1.65 -14.40 7.74
N ALA A 66 0.95 -13.27 7.60
CA ALA A 66 1.43 -12.11 6.86
C ALA A 66 2.71 -11.54 7.49
N PHE A 67 2.71 -11.37 8.82
CA PHE A 67 3.88 -10.90 9.57
C PHE A 67 5.10 -11.80 9.35
N GLY A 68 4.92 -13.13 9.43
CA GLY A 68 5.99 -14.09 9.19
C GLY A 68 6.55 -14.03 7.77
N ARG A 69 5.68 -13.84 6.77
CA ARG A 69 6.09 -13.67 5.36
C ARG A 69 6.89 -12.39 5.14
N ILE A 70 6.40 -11.25 5.65
CA ILE A 70 7.07 -9.95 5.55
C ILE A 70 8.45 -10.03 6.22
N SER A 71 8.50 -10.55 7.45
CA SER A 71 9.75 -10.72 8.21
C SER A 71 10.77 -11.57 7.46
N ARG A 72 10.33 -12.66 6.83
CA ARG A 72 11.20 -13.53 6.02
C ARG A 72 11.75 -12.81 4.80
N ILE A 73 10.90 -12.07 4.07
CA ILE A 73 11.30 -11.36 2.84
C ILE A 73 12.30 -10.24 3.20
N LEU A 74 12.01 -9.44 4.22
CA LEU A 74 12.93 -8.40 4.69
C LEU A 74 14.25 -9.01 5.17
N GLY A 75 14.21 -10.13 5.90
CA GLY A 75 15.40 -10.86 6.32
C GLY A 75 16.23 -11.41 5.15
N GLN A 76 15.60 -11.75 4.02
CA GLN A 76 16.31 -12.13 2.79
C GLN A 76 16.91 -10.90 2.11
N ALA A 77 16.15 -9.82 1.94
CA ALA A 77 16.63 -8.58 1.32
C ALA A 77 17.87 -8.02 2.03
N VAL A 78 17.90 -8.10 3.36
CA VAL A 78 19.04 -7.72 4.21
C VAL A 78 20.29 -8.55 3.95
N LYS A 79 20.15 -9.83 3.60
CA LYS A 79 21.30 -10.69 3.26
C LYS A 79 21.86 -10.38 1.88
N TRP A 80 21.01 -9.98 0.94
CA TRP A 80 21.39 -9.66 -0.44
C TRP A 80 22.06 -8.29 -0.54
N ASP A 81 21.52 -7.30 0.17
CA ASP A 81 22.14 -5.99 0.24
C ASP A 81 23.17 -5.98 1.38
N LYS A 82 24.45 -6.13 1.04
CA LYS A 82 25.56 -6.01 2.02
C LYS A 82 25.57 -4.65 2.76
N LEU A 83 24.76 -3.67 2.33
CA LEU A 83 24.58 -2.36 2.97
C LEU A 83 23.42 -2.29 3.99
N LEU A 84 22.54 -3.29 4.05
CA LEU A 84 21.47 -3.40 5.05
C LEU A 84 22.08 -3.96 6.35
N SER A 85 22.77 -3.12 7.13
CA SER A 85 23.29 -3.51 8.45
C SER A 85 22.15 -3.85 9.43
N GLY A 86 22.44 -4.57 10.52
CA GLY A 86 21.46 -4.95 11.55
C GLY A 86 20.63 -3.80 12.14
N ALA A 87 21.10 -2.54 11.99
CA ALA A 87 20.34 -1.34 12.35
C ALA A 87 19.07 -1.15 11.51
N ARG A 88 19.11 -1.44 10.20
CA ARG A 88 17.92 -1.29 9.32
C ARG A 88 16.86 -2.36 9.59
N VAL A 89 17.26 -3.56 10.01
CA VAL A 89 16.32 -4.61 10.49
C VAL A 89 15.56 -4.14 11.72
N CYS A 90 16.25 -3.52 12.70
CA CYS A 90 15.61 -2.94 13.87
C CYS A 90 14.70 -1.76 13.50
N ILE A 91 15.10 -0.93 12.54
CA ILE A 91 14.27 0.18 12.04
C ILE A 91 12.96 -0.36 11.44
N PHE A 92 13.00 -1.40 10.61
CA PHE A 92 11.77 -1.98 10.05
C PHE A 92 10.88 -2.62 11.12
N SER A 93 11.48 -3.20 12.17
CA SER A 93 10.73 -3.72 13.31
C SER A 93 9.92 -2.64 14.04
N HIS A 94 10.40 -1.40 14.10
CA HIS A 94 9.68 -0.31 14.76
C HIS A 94 8.67 0.38 13.83
N LYS A 95 8.88 0.29 12.52
CA LYS A 95 8.02 0.89 11.50
C LYS A 95 6.88 -0.01 11.04
N PHE A 96 6.89 -1.30 11.41
CA PHE A 96 5.85 -2.24 11.01
C PHE A 96 4.94 -2.64 12.17
N CYS A 97 3.64 -2.44 12.00
CA CYS A 97 2.60 -2.88 12.93
C CYS A 97 1.56 -3.74 12.19
N THR A 98 0.88 -4.61 12.94
CA THR A 98 -0.27 -5.36 12.44
C THR A 98 -1.49 -5.10 13.29
N ALA A 99 -2.67 -5.16 12.67
CA ALA A 99 -3.94 -4.89 13.31
C ALA A 99 -5.04 -5.82 12.78
N THR A 100 -6.10 -5.95 13.56
CA THR A 100 -7.36 -6.58 13.14
C THR A 100 -8.53 -5.61 13.17
N ASP A 101 -8.29 -4.34 13.54
CA ASP A 101 -9.30 -3.29 13.66
C ASP A 101 -8.94 -2.08 12.81
N CYS A 102 -9.91 -1.59 12.04
CA CYS A 102 -9.77 -0.46 11.13
C CYS A 102 -9.54 0.87 11.88
N ALA A 103 -9.88 0.95 13.17
CA ALA A 103 -9.64 2.14 13.98
C ALA A 103 -8.17 2.60 13.99
N THR A 104 -7.22 1.68 13.71
CA THR A 104 -5.79 1.99 13.59
C THR A 104 -5.48 2.98 12.46
N PHE A 105 -6.37 3.11 11.45
CA PHE A 105 -6.16 3.99 10.30
C PHE A 105 -6.56 5.45 10.53
N ALA A 106 -6.96 5.81 11.75
CA ALA A 106 -7.24 7.19 12.13
C ALA A 106 -6.01 8.12 12.08
N ARG A 107 -4.80 7.58 11.89
CA ARG A 107 -3.55 8.34 11.80
C ARG A 107 -2.77 8.08 10.51
N VAL A 108 -3.33 7.34 9.56
CA VAL A 108 -2.65 6.91 8.34
C VAL A 108 -2.85 7.90 7.20
N ASP A 109 -1.78 8.20 6.45
CA ASP A 109 -1.81 9.13 5.32
C ASP A 109 -2.38 8.51 4.04
N LEU A 110 -2.02 7.26 3.78
CA LEU A 110 -2.42 6.50 2.60
C LEU A 110 -2.89 5.10 3.02
N VAL A 111 -4.11 4.74 2.64
CA VAL A 111 -4.65 3.39 2.84
C VAL A 111 -4.75 2.69 1.49
N ILE A 112 -4.14 1.51 1.37
CA ILE A 112 -4.15 0.65 0.19
C ILE A 112 -4.94 -0.62 0.53
N GLU A 113 -6.03 -0.84 -0.19
CA GLU A 113 -6.89 -2.00 -0.05
C GLU A 113 -6.50 -3.08 -1.08
N ALA A 114 -6.04 -4.25 -0.59
CA ALA A 114 -5.60 -5.39 -1.39
C ALA A 114 -6.22 -6.70 -0.86
N ILE A 115 -7.54 -6.71 -0.67
CA ILE A 115 -8.33 -7.87 -0.27
C ILE A 115 -8.84 -8.64 -1.51
N PHE A 116 -9.49 -9.77 -1.25
CA PHE A 116 -10.07 -10.59 -2.30
C PHE A 116 -11.06 -9.81 -3.19
N GLU A 117 -11.09 -10.14 -4.48
CA GLU A 117 -11.92 -9.49 -5.49
C GLU A 117 -13.41 -9.86 -5.34
N SER A 118 -14.05 -9.31 -4.31
CA SER A 118 -15.49 -9.38 -4.08
C SER A 118 -16.01 -7.97 -3.84
N MET A 119 -16.97 -7.56 -4.68
CA MET A 119 -17.57 -6.24 -4.58
C MET A 119 -18.18 -6.03 -3.19
N GLU A 120 -18.97 -6.97 -2.68
CA GLU A 120 -19.62 -6.86 -1.36
C GLU A 120 -18.60 -6.65 -0.24
N VAL A 121 -17.52 -7.43 -0.23
CA VAL A 121 -16.48 -7.36 0.81
C VAL A 121 -15.71 -6.05 0.72
N LYS A 122 -15.33 -5.61 -0.50
CA LYS A 122 -14.65 -4.32 -0.70
C LYS A 122 -15.56 -3.15 -0.31
N MET A 123 -16.83 -3.16 -0.71
CA MET A 123 -17.78 -2.11 -0.34
C MET A 123 -17.91 -1.97 1.19
N ASP A 124 -18.03 -3.08 1.93
CA ASP A 124 -18.12 -3.05 3.39
C ASP A 124 -16.83 -2.48 4.03
N VAL A 125 -15.67 -2.93 3.55
CA VAL A 125 -14.37 -2.44 4.04
C VAL A 125 -14.20 -0.96 3.74
N LEU A 126 -14.45 -0.51 2.50
CA LEU A 126 -14.28 0.89 2.09
C LEU A 126 -15.20 1.83 2.86
N LYS A 127 -16.44 1.42 3.16
CA LYS A 127 -17.35 2.18 4.04
C LYS A 127 -16.80 2.34 5.46
N LYS A 128 -16.26 1.26 6.04
CA LYS A 128 -15.63 1.30 7.36
C LYS A 128 -14.41 2.23 7.35
N LEU A 129 -13.60 2.19 6.29
CA LEU A 129 -12.44 3.07 6.14
C LEU A 129 -12.82 4.52 6.00
N ASP A 130 -13.87 4.85 5.25
CA ASP A 130 -14.28 6.23 5.07
C ASP A 130 -14.68 6.89 6.40
N ALA A 131 -15.28 6.11 7.31
CA ALA A 131 -15.66 6.56 8.64
C ALA A 131 -14.46 6.79 9.57
N VAL A 132 -13.39 5.99 9.47
CA VAL A 132 -12.28 6.00 10.45
C VAL A 132 -11.02 6.72 9.95
N ARG A 133 -10.81 6.83 8.64
CA ARG A 133 -9.58 7.43 8.08
C ARG A 133 -9.50 8.91 8.42
N ARG A 134 -8.28 9.39 8.70
CA ARG A 134 -8.06 10.82 8.97
C ARG A 134 -8.58 11.69 7.82
N PRO A 135 -9.07 12.91 8.10
CA PRO A 135 -9.35 13.88 7.05
C PRO A 135 -8.10 14.10 6.17
N GLY A 136 -8.30 14.14 4.85
CA GLY A 136 -7.19 14.27 3.90
C GLY A 136 -6.39 13.00 3.62
N ALA A 137 -6.70 11.86 4.26
CA ALA A 137 -6.08 10.58 3.90
C ALA A 137 -6.50 10.14 2.51
N ILE A 138 -5.55 9.62 1.75
CA ILE A 138 -5.77 9.00 0.46
C ILE A 138 -6.24 7.57 0.69
N LEU A 139 -7.28 7.14 -0.03
CA LEU A 139 -7.72 5.76 -0.10
C LEU A 139 -7.51 5.24 -1.51
N GLU A 140 -6.97 4.03 -1.57
CA GLU A 140 -6.62 3.34 -2.79
C GLU A 140 -7.12 1.90 -2.73
N THR A 141 -7.57 1.37 -3.86
CA THR A 141 -8.09 0.00 -4.00
C THR A 141 -7.42 -0.71 -5.16
N ASP A 142 -6.71 -1.78 -4.85
CA ASP A 142 -6.03 -2.62 -5.82
C ASP A 142 -7.03 -3.62 -6.42
N THR A 143 -7.97 -3.08 -7.22
CA THR A 143 -8.94 -3.85 -7.99
C THR A 143 -8.49 -3.97 -9.44
N SER A 144 -8.64 -5.17 -10.00
CA SER A 144 -8.30 -5.48 -11.39
C SER A 144 -9.52 -5.49 -12.31
N TYR A 145 -10.72 -5.74 -11.75
CA TYR A 145 -11.92 -6.04 -12.54
C TYR A 145 -13.16 -5.24 -12.14
N LEU A 146 -13.14 -4.46 -11.06
CA LEU A 146 -14.31 -3.72 -10.59
C LEU A 146 -14.34 -2.30 -11.16
N ASP A 147 -15.56 -1.81 -11.41
CA ASP A 147 -15.78 -0.45 -11.89
C ASP A 147 -15.45 0.57 -10.78
N PHE A 148 -14.37 1.33 -10.98
CA PHE A 148 -13.92 2.36 -10.06
C PHE A 148 -15.00 3.41 -9.78
N ASN A 149 -15.86 3.74 -10.75
CA ASN A 149 -16.93 4.71 -10.53
C ASN A 149 -17.95 4.21 -9.50
N MET A 150 -18.19 2.90 -9.44
CA MET A 150 -19.04 2.30 -8.42
C MET A 150 -18.40 2.33 -7.04
N ILE A 151 -17.06 2.31 -6.97
CA ILE A 151 -16.32 2.42 -5.72
C ILE A 151 -16.28 3.87 -5.25
N ALA A 152 -16.07 4.82 -6.16
CA ALA A 152 -15.90 6.22 -5.81
C ALA A 152 -17.17 6.89 -5.24
N VAL A 153 -18.35 6.36 -5.56
CA VAL A 153 -19.63 6.84 -5.00
C VAL A 153 -19.87 6.36 -3.56
N ILE A 154 -19.05 5.44 -3.05
CA ILE A 154 -19.25 4.84 -1.72
C ILE A 154 -18.69 5.72 -0.62
N THR A 155 -17.65 6.51 -0.91
CA THR A 155 -17.06 7.37 0.10
C THR A 155 -17.58 8.79 0.00
N THR A 156 -17.54 9.46 1.14
CA THR A 156 -17.92 10.86 1.26
C THR A 156 -16.85 11.82 0.73
N ARG A 157 -15.69 11.30 0.28
CA ARG A 157 -14.50 12.09 -0.08
C ARG A 157 -13.86 11.62 -1.40
N PRO A 158 -14.58 11.69 -2.53
CA PRO A 158 -14.13 11.12 -3.81
C PRO A 158 -12.84 11.75 -4.36
N ARG A 159 -12.51 12.99 -3.96
CA ARG A 159 -11.26 13.66 -4.36
C ARG A 159 -10.00 13.04 -3.75
N ASN A 160 -10.15 12.25 -2.70
CA ASN A 160 -9.04 11.59 -2.00
C ASN A 160 -9.03 10.09 -2.29
N GLU A 161 -9.70 9.66 -3.35
CA GLU A 161 -9.68 8.29 -3.83
C GLU A 161 -8.85 8.23 -5.08
N VAL A 162 -7.92 7.30 -5.08
CA VAL A 162 -7.06 7.03 -6.23
C VAL A 162 -7.13 5.56 -6.56
N TRP A 163 -6.79 5.22 -7.79
CA TRP A 163 -6.69 3.84 -8.23
C TRP A 163 -5.23 3.55 -8.56
N LEU A 164 -4.61 2.62 -7.82
CA LEU A 164 -3.24 2.15 -8.05
C LEU A 164 -3.28 0.62 -8.17
N HIS A 165 -3.29 0.15 -9.41
CA HIS A 165 -3.23 -1.28 -9.70
C HIS A 165 -1.80 -1.81 -9.51
N PHE A 166 -1.60 -2.71 -8.54
CA PHE A 166 -0.31 -3.33 -8.30
C PHE A 166 -0.19 -4.66 -9.05
N PHE A 167 0.94 -4.85 -9.70
CA PHE A 167 1.30 -6.15 -10.27
C PHE A 167 2.09 -6.96 -9.24
N PRO A 168 1.70 -8.21 -8.95
CA PRO A 168 2.45 -9.05 -8.02
C PRO A 168 3.86 -9.28 -8.57
N GLN A 169 4.87 -9.07 -7.74
CA GLN A 169 6.24 -9.39 -8.12
C GLN A 169 6.38 -10.93 -8.24
N PRO A 170 6.98 -11.45 -9.33
CA PRO A 170 7.35 -12.85 -9.38
C PRO A 170 8.35 -13.12 -8.25
N MET A 171 7.95 -13.95 -7.29
CA MET A 171 8.81 -14.42 -6.21
C MET A 171 9.92 -15.33 -6.72
#